data_AF-A0A2G8KSX1-F1
#
_entry.id   AF-A0A2G8KSX1-F1
#
_cell.length_a   1.000
_cell.length_b   1.000
_cell.length_c   1.000
_cell.angle_alpha   90.00
_cell.angle_beta   90.00
_cell.angle_gamma   90.00
#
_symmetry.space_group_name_H-M   'P 1'
#
loop_
_entity.id
_entity.type
_entity.pdbx_description
1 polymer ?
#
loop_
_entity_poly.entity_id
_entity_poly.type
_entity_poly.pdbx_seq_one_letter_code
_entity_poly.pdbx_strand_id
1 'polypeptide(L)'
;MFTLFNCTQRHQCRFCHNGALSVTTTDSATTAHSVSTADGVTTAHSTTTAHSVLTTDSVTTADSATTAHSVSTTDSVTTADSATTAHSVSTADSVTTADSSTTAHSVSTADSVTTADSSTTAHSGGDIEDIRLVSGSTPQVGRVEVLYNGVWGTVCDDRWGIVDALVACRQLGYDTASGYLTNVIPGSGPIWMDEVDCLGNENSLSECAHAGFGNHDCSHSEDVGIACEGVDVRLVGGSTQYEGRVEVLYDNQWGTVCDDYWDMSDATVVCRQLGYQGAISAPRSAYFGQGFGPIWMDDVDCVGNETSIDQCYFDGFGSHNCGHNEDAGVQCIVDSNPVQTTTDSYHIQTTASTLKCTLVLFVHPNRINVRG
;
A
#
# COMPACT_ATOMS: atom_id res chain seq x y z
N MET A 1 -18.90 47.84 1.26
CA MET A 1 -17.97 48.83 0.69
C MET A 1 -16.94 48.01 -0.08
N PHE A 2 -17.13 47.87 -1.39
CA PHE A 2 -16.33 46.97 -2.22
C PHE A 2 -15.08 47.72 -2.69
N THR A 3 -13.92 47.27 -2.27
CA THR A 3 -12.65 47.89 -2.66
C THR A 3 -12.05 47.09 -3.81
N LEU A 4 -12.23 47.57 -5.05
CA LEU A 4 -11.39 47.17 -6.17
C LEU A 4 -10.04 47.89 -6.02
N PHE A 5 -8.96 47.13 -5.81
CA PHE A 5 -7.61 47.70 -5.85
C PHE A 5 -7.09 47.70 -7.28
N ASN A 6 -7.31 48.80 -8.00
CA ASN A 6 -6.74 49.03 -9.32
C ASN A 6 -5.40 49.76 -9.16
N CYS A 7 -4.32 49.00 -8.94
CA CYS A 7 -2.98 49.53 -8.68
C CYS A 7 -2.34 49.96 -10.02
N THR A 8 -2.50 51.23 -10.42
CA THR A 8 -2.10 51.74 -11.77
C THR A 8 -0.84 52.61 -11.79
N GLN A 9 0.04 52.55 -10.78
CA GLN A 9 1.32 53.29 -10.78
C GLN A 9 2.45 52.55 -10.05
N ARG A 10 3.44 52.09 -10.83
CA ARG A 10 4.90 51.90 -10.62
C ARG A 10 5.53 51.71 -9.22
N HIS A 11 4.79 51.30 -8.20
CA HIS A 11 5.33 50.97 -6.89
C HIS A 11 4.64 49.72 -6.31
N GLN A 12 5.47 48.80 -5.81
CA GLN A 12 5.12 47.53 -5.15
C GLN A 12 3.82 47.62 -4.33
N CYS A 13 2.75 46.99 -4.81
CA CYS A 13 1.48 46.93 -4.09
C CYS A 13 1.65 45.96 -2.91
N ARG A 14 1.79 46.50 -1.69
CA ARG A 14 1.74 45.70 -0.46
C ARG A 14 0.28 45.35 -0.17
N PHE A 15 -0.05 44.07 -0.21
CA PHE A 15 -1.39 43.57 0.11
C PHE A 15 -1.65 43.65 1.62
N CYS A 16 -2.73 44.32 2.00
CA CYS A 16 -3.24 44.30 3.37
C CYS A 16 -4.37 43.28 3.50
N HIS A 17 -4.35 42.61 4.65
CA HIS A 17 -5.20 41.52 5.11
C HIS A 17 -6.72 41.77 4.93
N ASN A 18 -7.41 40.73 4.43
CA ASN A 18 -8.86 40.50 4.33
C ASN A 18 -9.61 40.99 3.08
N GLY A 19 -10.04 40.00 2.28
CA GLY A 19 -11.31 39.99 1.54
C GLY A 19 -11.40 40.92 0.33
N ALA A 20 -10.54 40.71 -0.67
CA ALA A 20 -10.73 41.30 -2.00
C ALA A 20 -11.62 40.40 -2.86
N LEU A 21 -12.52 40.99 -3.66
CA LEU A 21 -13.28 40.25 -4.68
C LEU A 21 -12.33 39.65 -5.71
N SER A 22 -11.50 40.48 -6.35
CA SER A 22 -10.44 40.05 -7.26
C SER A 22 -9.15 40.82 -7.01
N VAL A 23 -8.03 40.26 -7.45
CA VAL A 23 -6.75 40.97 -7.54
C VAL A 23 -6.36 41.09 -9.01
N THR A 24 -6.27 42.31 -9.52
CA THR A 24 -5.80 42.58 -10.89
C THR A 24 -4.73 43.67 -10.87
N THR A 25 -3.52 43.37 -11.33
CA THR A 25 -2.42 44.34 -11.41
C THR A 25 -1.75 44.36 -12.78
N THR A 26 -1.32 45.55 -13.22
CA THR A 26 -0.56 45.73 -14.46
C THR A 26 0.94 45.55 -14.29
N ASP A 27 1.39 45.19 -13.09
CA ASP A 27 2.80 45.07 -12.68
C ASP A 27 2.93 43.88 -11.71
N SER A 28 4.16 43.50 -11.34
CA SER A 28 4.44 42.40 -10.42
C SER A 28 3.79 42.62 -9.04
N ALA A 29 3.37 41.52 -8.42
CA ALA A 29 2.70 41.55 -7.13
C ALA A 29 3.50 40.79 -6.08
N THR A 30 3.83 41.41 -4.95
CA THR A 30 4.57 40.76 -3.85
C THR A 30 3.86 40.96 -2.52
N THR A 31 3.61 39.87 -1.79
CA THR A 31 2.99 39.92 -0.46
C THR A 31 3.74 39.04 0.55
N ALA A 32 3.82 39.53 1.79
CA ALA A 32 4.36 38.77 2.93
C ALA A 32 3.32 37.85 3.59
N HIS A 33 2.05 37.98 3.21
CA HIS A 33 0.91 37.27 3.82
C HIS A 33 0.07 36.56 2.77
N SER A 34 -0.80 35.65 3.23
CA SER A 34 -1.69 34.90 2.35
C SER A 34 -2.58 35.81 1.50
N VAL A 35 -2.82 35.40 0.26
CA VAL A 35 -3.79 36.01 -0.65
C VAL A 35 -5.08 35.21 -0.59
N SER A 36 -6.20 35.87 -0.37
CA SER A 36 -7.52 35.22 -0.38
C SER A 36 -8.51 36.07 -1.17
N THR A 37 -9.01 35.54 -2.30
CA THR A 37 -9.95 36.25 -3.20
C THR A 37 -11.11 35.37 -3.66
N ALA A 38 -12.21 35.99 -4.08
CA ALA A 38 -13.40 35.30 -4.59
C ALA A 38 -13.36 35.05 -6.11
N ASP A 39 -12.77 35.98 -6.87
CA ASP A 39 -12.83 36.05 -8.33
C ASP A 39 -11.42 35.98 -8.95
N GLY A 40 -10.49 35.30 -8.27
CA GLY A 40 -9.17 34.98 -8.82
C GLY A 40 -8.07 36.03 -8.62
N VAL A 41 -6.90 35.74 -9.17
CA VAL A 41 -5.70 36.61 -9.19
C VAL A 41 -5.20 36.71 -10.62
N THR A 42 -5.10 37.93 -11.16
CA THR A 42 -4.58 38.17 -12.51
C THR A 42 -3.49 39.23 -12.48
N THR A 43 -2.27 38.88 -12.89
CA THR A 43 -1.16 39.85 -12.95
C THR A 43 -0.48 39.85 -14.30
N ALA A 44 -0.12 41.04 -14.78
CA ALA A 44 0.57 41.19 -16.06
C ALA A 44 2.07 40.82 -16.01
N HIS A 45 2.63 40.54 -14.83
CA HIS A 45 4.01 40.11 -14.60
C HIS A 45 4.02 39.09 -13.44
N SER A 46 5.18 38.81 -12.81
CA SER A 46 5.31 37.79 -11.77
C SER A 46 4.54 38.06 -10.46
N THR A 47 4.17 36.99 -9.75
CA THR A 47 3.64 37.05 -8.38
C THR A 47 4.57 36.35 -7.39
N THR A 48 4.73 36.92 -6.19
CA THR A 48 5.48 36.30 -5.10
C THR A 48 4.70 36.42 -3.79
N THR A 49 4.29 35.27 -3.23
CA THR A 49 3.52 35.19 -1.99
C THR A 49 4.28 34.39 -0.94
N ALA A 50 4.57 35.00 0.21
CA ALA A 50 5.34 34.34 1.27
C ALA A 50 4.54 33.31 2.11
N HIS A 51 3.23 33.18 1.89
CA HIS A 51 2.37 32.19 2.57
C HIS A 51 1.53 31.43 1.53
N SER A 52 0.19 31.38 1.65
CA SER A 52 -0.69 30.63 0.73
C SER A 52 -1.49 31.54 -0.18
N VAL A 53 -1.87 31.03 -1.35
CA VAL A 53 -2.85 31.65 -2.25
C VAL A 53 -4.12 30.79 -2.23
N LEU A 54 -5.25 31.39 -1.87
CA LEU A 54 -6.56 30.72 -1.80
C LEU A 54 -7.55 31.50 -2.67
N THR A 55 -8.00 30.92 -3.78
CA THR A 55 -8.96 31.59 -4.69
C THR A 55 -10.08 30.64 -5.11
N THR A 56 -11.30 31.16 -5.27
CA THR A 56 -12.43 30.36 -5.80
C THR A 56 -12.54 30.39 -7.33
N ASP A 57 -11.64 31.09 -8.01
CA ASP A 57 -11.49 31.14 -9.47
C ASP A 57 -9.99 30.96 -9.79
N SER A 58 -9.54 31.34 -10.98
CA SER A 58 -8.23 31.06 -11.54
C SER A 58 -7.12 31.97 -11.01
N VAL A 59 -5.88 31.48 -11.06
CA VAL A 59 -4.66 32.28 -10.89
C VAL A 59 -3.97 32.37 -12.24
N THR A 60 -3.88 33.57 -12.81
CA THR A 60 -3.29 33.82 -14.12
C THR A 60 -2.18 34.85 -14.04
N THR A 61 -0.95 34.46 -14.38
CA THR A 61 0.21 35.38 -14.38
C THR A 61 0.92 35.34 -15.73
N ALA A 62 1.31 36.50 -16.25
CA ALA A 62 2.02 36.56 -17.53
C ALA A 62 3.49 36.14 -17.45
N ASP A 63 4.08 36.05 -16.26
CA ASP A 63 5.44 35.53 -16.03
C ASP A 63 5.35 34.35 -15.04
N SER A 64 6.15 34.35 -13.97
CA SER A 64 6.17 33.30 -12.93
C SER A 64 5.26 33.56 -11.72
N ALA A 65 4.79 32.50 -11.08
CA ALA A 65 4.12 32.54 -9.78
C ALA A 65 4.93 31.77 -8.72
N THR A 66 5.37 32.46 -7.67
CA THR A 66 6.16 31.85 -6.58
C THR A 66 5.42 31.95 -5.25
N THR A 67 5.11 30.81 -4.62
CA THR A 67 4.38 30.73 -3.36
C THR A 67 5.14 29.90 -2.33
N ALA A 68 5.44 30.46 -1.16
CA ALA A 68 6.24 29.75 -0.16
C ALA A 68 5.48 28.71 0.67
N HIS A 69 4.15 28.59 0.52
CA HIS A 69 3.38 27.51 1.15
C HIS A 69 2.55 26.74 0.12
N SER A 70 1.24 26.98 -0.01
CA SER A 70 0.37 26.26 -0.95
C SER A 70 -0.45 27.19 -1.82
N VAL A 71 -0.79 26.72 -3.02
CA VAL A 71 -1.78 27.36 -3.90
C VAL A 71 -3.01 26.46 -3.96
N SER A 72 -4.19 27.00 -3.63
CA SER A 72 -5.45 26.28 -3.77
C SER A 72 -6.44 27.12 -4.57
N THR A 73 -6.86 26.61 -5.72
CA THR A 73 -7.82 27.26 -6.63
C THR A 73 -8.98 26.31 -6.96
N THR A 74 -10.18 26.83 -7.17
CA THR A 74 -11.29 26.00 -7.67
C THR A 74 -11.20 25.76 -9.17
N ASP A 75 -10.64 26.71 -9.94
CA ASP A 75 -10.50 26.54 -11.40
C ASP A 75 -9.05 26.21 -11.75
N SER A 76 -8.40 26.99 -12.62
CA SER A 76 -7.08 26.69 -13.20
C SER A 76 -5.96 27.62 -12.70
N VAL A 77 -4.73 27.13 -12.73
CA VAL A 77 -3.51 27.95 -12.57
C VAL A 77 -2.81 28.05 -13.92
N THR A 78 -2.64 29.25 -14.45
CA THR A 78 -1.99 29.50 -15.74
C THR A 78 -0.85 30.50 -15.57
N THR A 79 0.38 30.09 -15.88
CA THR A 79 1.56 30.97 -15.85
C THR A 79 2.30 30.91 -17.19
N ALA A 80 2.76 32.04 -17.72
CA ALA A 80 3.52 31.99 -18.98
C ALA A 80 4.98 31.53 -18.79
N ASP A 81 5.55 31.61 -17.58
CA ASP A 81 6.87 31.04 -17.29
C ASP A 81 6.72 29.84 -16.33
N SER A 82 7.09 30.00 -15.05
CA SER A 82 7.13 28.92 -14.06
C SER A 82 6.18 29.12 -12.88
N ALA A 83 5.64 28.02 -12.35
CA ALA A 83 4.92 28.00 -11.09
C ALA A 83 5.76 27.26 -10.04
N THR A 84 6.18 27.96 -8.98
CA THR A 84 7.03 27.41 -7.91
C THR A 84 6.33 27.49 -6.57
N THR A 85 6.10 26.34 -5.93
CA THR A 85 5.41 26.26 -4.63
C THR A 85 6.17 25.38 -3.65
N ALA A 86 6.38 25.84 -2.41
CA ALA A 86 7.18 25.06 -1.45
C ALA A 86 6.41 23.89 -0.77
N HIS A 87 5.08 23.85 -0.85
CA HIS A 87 4.28 22.76 -0.29
C HIS A 87 3.47 22.06 -1.39
N SER A 88 2.21 22.45 -1.63
CA SER A 88 1.36 21.80 -2.64
C SER A 88 0.57 22.79 -3.51
N VAL A 89 0.23 22.36 -4.72
CA VAL A 89 -0.73 23.05 -5.60
C VAL A 89 -1.97 22.17 -5.73
N SER A 90 -3.14 22.71 -5.42
CA SER A 90 -4.42 21.99 -5.52
C SER A 90 -5.40 22.79 -6.36
N THR A 91 -5.78 22.28 -7.53
CA THR A 91 -6.72 22.93 -8.45
C THR A 91 -7.81 21.96 -8.86
N ALA A 92 -9.07 22.41 -8.99
CA ALA A 92 -10.13 21.49 -9.45
C ALA A 92 -10.15 21.31 -10.98
N ASP A 93 -9.39 22.10 -11.74
CA ASP A 93 -9.31 21.99 -13.19
C ASP A 93 -7.89 21.63 -13.66
N SER A 94 -7.14 22.58 -14.26
CA SER A 94 -5.81 22.31 -14.84
C SER A 94 -4.72 23.27 -14.35
N VAL A 95 -3.47 22.81 -14.40
CA VAL A 95 -2.27 23.66 -14.23
C VAL A 95 -1.55 23.75 -15.59
N THR A 96 -1.36 24.96 -16.10
CA THR A 96 -0.70 25.22 -17.38
C THR A 96 0.48 26.17 -17.18
N THR A 97 1.71 25.72 -17.47
CA THR A 97 2.92 26.55 -17.44
C THR A 97 3.68 26.44 -18.75
N ALA A 98 4.27 27.52 -19.28
CA ALA A 98 5.07 27.38 -20.51
C ALA A 98 6.48 26.84 -20.20
N ASP A 99 7.09 27.21 -19.08
CA ASP A 99 8.37 26.64 -18.65
C ASP A 99 8.09 25.48 -17.67
N SER A 100 8.30 25.66 -16.36
CA SER A 100 8.28 24.54 -15.41
C SER A 100 7.30 24.74 -14.24
N SER A 101 6.68 23.65 -13.80
CA SER A 101 6.01 23.57 -12.50
C SER A 101 6.93 22.86 -11.50
N THR A 102 7.15 23.50 -10.34
CA THR A 102 8.08 23.04 -9.30
C THR A 102 7.34 23.07 -7.96
N THR A 103 7.13 21.90 -7.37
CA THR A 103 6.41 21.77 -6.09
C THR A 103 7.15 20.82 -5.16
N ALA A 104 7.36 21.18 -3.90
CA ALA A 104 8.15 20.34 -2.99
C ALA A 104 7.38 19.12 -2.43
N HIS A 105 6.04 19.11 -2.46
CA HIS A 105 5.23 17.96 -2.04
C HIS A 105 4.41 17.41 -3.22
N SER A 106 3.26 18.02 -3.55
CA SER A 106 2.32 17.44 -4.52
C SER A 106 1.58 18.48 -5.36
N VAL A 107 1.26 18.12 -6.60
CA VAL A 107 0.33 18.85 -7.46
C VAL A 107 -0.90 17.98 -7.67
N SER A 108 -2.06 18.42 -7.19
CA SER A 108 -3.33 17.72 -7.32
C SER A 108 -4.24 18.52 -8.25
N THR A 109 -4.52 17.98 -9.43
CA THR A 109 -5.44 18.56 -10.43
C THR A 109 -6.50 17.54 -10.80
N ALA A 110 -7.75 17.95 -11.01
CA ALA A 110 -8.78 16.98 -11.44
C ALA A 110 -8.68 16.62 -12.93
N ASP A 111 -8.06 17.47 -13.76
CA ASP A 111 -7.98 17.26 -15.21
C ASP A 111 -6.54 17.00 -15.70
N SER A 112 -5.69 18.03 -15.83
CA SER A 112 -4.33 17.84 -16.37
C SER A 112 -3.31 18.89 -15.91
N VAL A 113 -2.03 18.50 -15.88
CA VAL A 113 -0.87 19.39 -15.75
C VAL A 113 -0.17 19.46 -17.10
N THR A 114 -0.07 20.64 -17.69
CA THR A 114 0.63 20.87 -18.97
C THR A 114 1.82 21.80 -18.76
N THR A 115 3.01 21.32 -19.10
CA THR A 115 4.26 22.10 -19.07
C THR A 115 4.92 22.02 -20.44
N ALA A 116 5.33 23.15 -21.04
CA ALA A 116 5.97 23.12 -22.36
C ALA A 116 7.49 22.82 -22.27
N ASP A 117 8.12 23.04 -21.11
CA ASP A 117 9.50 22.65 -20.85
C ASP A 117 9.70 22.09 -19.42
N SER A 118 9.69 20.76 -19.30
CA SER A 118 10.03 19.95 -18.11
C SER A 118 9.28 20.32 -16.80
N SER A 119 8.24 19.55 -16.48
CA SER A 119 7.71 19.47 -15.11
C SER A 119 8.66 18.69 -14.21
N THR A 120 9.21 19.31 -13.18
CA THR A 120 9.70 18.58 -12.00
C THR A 120 8.59 18.53 -10.97
N THR A 121 7.57 17.75 -11.27
CA THR A 121 6.72 17.10 -10.26
C THR A 121 7.43 15.80 -9.87
N ALA A 122 7.51 15.51 -8.57
CA ALA A 122 7.71 14.13 -8.14
C ALA A 122 6.60 13.30 -8.80
N HIS A 123 7.04 12.44 -9.72
CA HIS A 123 6.37 11.43 -10.54
C HIS A 123 4.89 11.64 -10.93
N SER A 124 4.66 11.96 -12.21
CA SER A 124 3.40 11.64 -12.92
C SER A 124 3.61 10.37 -13.76
N GLY A 125 3.77 9.25 -13.08
CA GLY A 125 3.66 7.89 -13.60
C GLY A 125 2.90 7.11 -12.52
N GLY A 126 1.81 6.44 -12.87
CA GLY A 126 0.79 6.01 -11.90
C GLY A 126 1.31 5.30 -10.66
N ASP A 127 0.61 5.44 -9.53
CA ASP A 127 1.02 4.83 -8.27
C ASP A 127 0.96 3.29 -8.31
N ILE A 128 1.80 2.64 -7.51
CA ILE A 128 1.60 1.22 -7.16
C ILE A 128 0.40 1.13 -6.21
N GLU A 129 -0.51 0.20 -6.50
CA GLU A 129 -1.73 -0.03 -5.73
C GLU A 129 -1.44 -0.77 -4.42
N ASP A 130 -0.47 -1.69 -4.43
CA ASP A 130 -0.13 -2.56 -3.30
C ASP A 130 1.28 -3.18 -3.48
N ILE A 131 1.83 -3.73 -2.40
CA ILE A 131 3.11 -4.47 -2.35
C ILE A 131 2.94 -5.74 -1.51
N ARG A 132 3.64 -6.81 -1.89
CA ARG A 132 3.65 -8.07 -1.11
C ARG A 132 5.00 -8.78 -1.17
N LEU A 133 5.23 -9.64 -0.17
CA LEU A 133 6.35 -10.59 -0.16
C LEU A 133 5.88 -11.98 -0.60
N VAL A 134 6.59 -12.57 -1.55
CA VAL A 134 6.26 -13.90 -2.11
C VAL A 134 7.45 -14.85 -1.98
N SER A 135 7.16 -16.14 -1.79
CA SER A 135 8.15 -17.22 -1.74
C SER A 135 9.17 -17.10 -0.58
N GLY A 136 8.75 -16.45 0.51
CA GLY A 136 9.46 -16.39 1.78
C GLY A 136 9.41 -17.66 2.61
N SER A 137 10.39 -17.82 3.52
CA SER A 137 10.28 -18.79 4.61
C SER A 137 9.36 -18.31 5.74
N THR A 138 9.21 -16.98 5.87
CA THR A 138 8.40 -16.31 6.88
C THR A 138 7.72 -15.09 6.24
N PRO A 139 6.64 -14.54 6.82
CA PRO A 139 5.93 -13.41 6.22
C PRO A 139 6.74 -12.11 6.12
N GLN A 140 7.83 -11.98 6.88
CA GLN A 140 8.75 -10.84 6.85
C GLN A 140 9.81 -10.95 5.76
N VAL A 141 9.94 -12.11 5.11
CA VAL A 141 11.01 -12.38 4.13
C VAL A 141 10.38 -12.77 2.81
N GLY A 142 10.90 -12.29 1.69
CA GLY A 142 10.46 -12.79 0.38
C GLY A 142 10.84 -11.90 -0.78
N ARG A 143 10.52 -12.36 -1.99
CA ARG A 143 10.63 -11.56 -3.21
C ARG A 143 9.60 -10.43 -3.17
N VAL A 144 10.02 -9.23 -3.53
CA VAL A 144 9.14 -8.07 -3.61
C VAL A 144 8.33 -8.13 -4.89
N GLU A 145 7.01 -8.06 -4.77
CA GLU A 145 6.11 -7.84 -5.88
C GLU A 145 5.27 -6.59 -5.65
N VAL A 146 5.06 -5.81 -6.70
CA VAL A 146 4.22 -4.60 -6.68
C VAL A 146 3.01 -4.78 -7.60
N LEU A 147 1.86 -4.25 -7.20
CA LEU A 147 0.64 -4.24 -7.97
C LEU A 147 0.55 -2.93 -8.74
N TYR A 148 0.60 -3.00 -10.07
CA TYR A 148 0.48 -1.83 -10.93
C TYR A 148 -0.50 -2.12 -12.07
N ASN A 149 -1.45 -1.22 -12.28
CA ASN A 149 -2.55 -1.39 -13.25
C ASN A 149 -3.28 -2.74 -13.10
N GLY A 150 -3.56 -3.14 -11.85
CA GLY A 150 -4.23 -4.40 -11.53
C GLY A 150 -3.43 -5.68 -11.85
N VAL A 151 -2.14 -5.59 -12.15
CA VAL A 151 -1.27 -6.74 -12.44
C VAL A 151 -0.06 -6.74 -11.50
N TRP A 152 0.16 -7.88 -10.82
CA TRP A 152 1.36 -8.09 -10.01
C TRP A 152 2.59 -8.30 -10.90
N GLY A 153 3.69 -7.66 -10.52
CA GLY A 153 4.99 -7.82 -11.15
C GLY A 153 6.12 -7.67 -10.15
N THR A 154 7.34 -8.03 -10.56
CA THR A 154 8.52 -8.04 -9.69
C THR A 154 9.29 -6.72 -9.75
N VAL A 155 10.31 -6.60 -8.91
CA VAL A 155 11.22 -5.45 -8.85
C VAL A 155 12.64 -5.94 -9.09
N CYS A 156 13.40 -5.24 -9.94
CA CYS A 156 14.80 -5.58 -10.23
C CYS A 156 15.72 -5.21 -9.07
N ASP A 157 16.82 -5.96 -8.91
CA ASP A 157 17.85 -5.73 -7.89
C ASP A 157 18.93 -4.71 -8.31
N ASP A 158 18.85 -4.19 -9.54
CA ASP A 158 19.73 -3.11 -10.02
C ASP A 158 19.49 -1.82 -9.23
N ARG A 159 20.60 -1.28 -8.69
CA ARG A 159 20.67 -0.17 -7.72
C ARG A 159 19.94 -0.39 -6.39
N TRP A 160 19.29 -1.53 -6.20
CA TRP A 160 18.59 -1.82 -4.95
C TRP A 160 19.55 -1.91 -3.76
N GLY A 161 19.20 -1.20 -2.69
CA GLY A 161 19.94 -1.12 -1.44
C GLY A 161 19.06 -1.29 -0.21
N ILE A 162 19.69 -1.12 0.95
CA ILE A 162 19.01 -1.26 2.25
C ILE A 162 17.98 -0.17 2.50
N VAL A 163 18.16 1.01 1.89
CA VAL A 163 17.22 2.15 2.04
C VAL A 163 15.91 1.86 1.30
N ASP A 164 15.98 1.24 0.12
CA ASP A 164 14.81 0.82 -0.64
C ASP A 164 14.06 -0.31 0.08
N ALA A 165 14.81 -1.27 0.64
CA ALA A 165 14.25 -2.30 1.49
C ALA A 165 13.56 -1.73 2.73
N LEU A 166 14.11 -0.68 3.34
CA LEU A 166 13.49 0.01 4.48
C LEU A 166 12.17 0.67 4.10
N VAL A 167 12.11 1.35 2.95
CA VAL A 167 10.85 1.92 2.43
C VAL A 167 9.83 0.81 2.15
N ALA A 168 10.24 -0.27 1.50
CA ALA A 168 9.38 -1.42 1.23
C ALA A 168 8.84 -2.08 2.51
N CYS A 169 9.70 -2.31 3.51
CA CYS A 169 9.29 -2.86 4.80
C CYS A 169 8.33 -1.94 5.54
N ARG A 170 8.58 -0.63 5.53
CA ARG A 170 7.66 0.36 6.11
C ARG A 170 6.32 0.37 5.39
N GLN A 171 6.33 0.30 4.05
CA GLN A 171 5.10 0.22 3.26
C GLN A 171 4.30 -1.05 3.58
N LEU A 172 4.98 -2.16 3.91
CA LEU A 172 4.38 -3.42 4.36
C LEU A 172 3.93 -3.40 5.84
N GLY A 173 4.20 -2.32 6.59
CA GLY A 173 3.83 -2.17 8.00
C GLY A 173 4.85 -2.70 9.00
N TYR A 174 6.09 -2.96 8.59
CA TYR A 174 7.23 -3.26 9.46
C TYR A 174 8.04 -2.00 9.75
N ASP A 175 8.65 -1.90 10.94
CA ASP A 175 9.36 -0.67 11.32
C ASP A 175 10.69 -0.45 10.59
N THR A 176 11.37 -1.54 10.22
CA THR A 176 12.68 -1.47 9.55
C THR A 176 12.98 -2.73 8.73
N ALA A 177 14.05 -2.67 7.94
CA ALA A 177 14.60 -3.79 7.18
C ALA A 177 15.86 -4.35 7.84
N SER A 178 15.96 -5.67 7.95
CA SER A 178 17.18 -6.37 8.37
C SER A 178 18.13 -6.63 7.19
N GLY A 179 17.62 -6.63 5.95
CA GLY A 179 18.43 -6.82 4.76
C GLY A 179 17.63 -6.88 3.46
N TYR A 180 18.36 -7.07 2.36
CA TYR A 180 17.81 -7.42 1.05
C TYR A 180 18.50 -8.68 0.52
N LEU A 181 17.80 -9.37 -0.39
CA LEU A 181 18.15 -10.69 -0.90
C LEU A 181 18.27 -10.60 -2.42
N THR A 182 19.42 -11.05 -2.93
CA THR A 182 19.62 -11.34 -4.35
C THR A 182 19.44 -12.85 -4.57
N ASN A 183 19.16 -13.27 -5.80
CA ASN A 183 18.98 -14.69 -6.15
C ASN A 183 17.82 -15.36 -5.37
N VAL A 184 16.72 -14.62 -5.12
CA VAL A 184 15.48 -15.22 -4.61
C VAL A 184 14.90 -16.19 -5.65
N ILE A 185 13.88 -16.94 -5.24
CA ILE A 185 13.10 -17.73 -6.21
C ILE A 185 12.57 -16.76 -7.28
N PRO A 186 12.92 -16.93 -8.57
CA PRO A 186 12.48 -16.02 -9.63
C PRO A 186 10.95 -15.94 -9.69
N GLY A 187 10.44 -14.74 -9.90
CA GLY A 187 9.04 -14.51 -10.20
C GLY A 187 8.69 -14.83 -11.64
N SER A 188 7.55 -14.29 -12.06
CA SER A 188 7.06 -14.43 -13.42
C SER A 188 6.19 -13.24 -13.79
N GLY A 189 6.15 -12.87 -15.07
CA GLY A 189 5.27 -11.82 -15.57
C GLY A 189 6.04 -10.52 -15.81
N PRO A 190 5.43 -9.35 -15.59
CA PRO A 190 6.13 -8.08 -15.76
C PRO A 190 7.14 -7.86 -14.62
N ILE A 191 8.26 -7.21 -14.95
CA ILE A 191 9.12 -6.55 -13.96
C ILE A 191 8.69 -5.08 -14.00
N TRP A 192 8.11 -4.59 -12.90
CA TRP A 192 7.50 -3.27 -12.89
C TRP A 192 8.48 -2.17 -12.54
N MET A 193 9.45 -2.43 -11.68
CA MET A 193 10.35 -1.39 -11.18
C MET A 193 11.80 -1.82 -11.36
N ASP A 194 12.63 -0.84 -11.69
CA ASP A 194 14.05 -0.97 -11.92
C ASP A 194 14.74 0.35 -11.57
N GLU A 195 16.03 0.28 -11.25
CA GLU A 195 16.85 1.37 -10.72
C GLU A 195 16.18 2.12 -9.56
N VAL A 196 15.56 1.39 -8.62
CA VAL A 196 14.92 2.00 -7.45
C VAL A 196 16.00 2.63 -6.56
N ASP A 197 15.86 3.91 -6.28
CA ASP A 197 16.80 4.73 -5.49
C ASP A 197 16.01 5.65 -4.55
N CYS A 198 15.68 5.13 -3.38
CA CYS A 198 14.96 5.82 -2.31
C CYS A 198 15.92 6.67 -1.46
N LEU A 199 15.41 7.80 -0.97
CA LEU A 199 16.06 8.65 0.03
C LEU A 199 15.86 8.14 1.47
N GLY A 200 14.84 7.30 1.68
CA GLY A 200 14.49 6.62 2.92
C GLY A 200 13.33 7.25 3.69
N ASN A 201 12.79 8.38 3.23
CA ASN A 201 11.67 9.08 3.85
C ASN A 201 10.34 8.95 3.07
N GLU A 202 10.34 8.18 1.99
CA GLU A 202 9.19 7.85 1.15
C GLU A 202 8.21 6.90 1.86
N ASN A 203 6.91 7.10 1.70
CA ASN A 203 5.93 6.19 2.30
C ASN A 203 5.67 4.94 1.46
N SER A 204 6.00 4.99 0.17
CA SER A 204 5.86 3.88 -0.77
C SER A 204 7.03 3.84 -1.75
N LEU A 205 7.26 2.67 -2.35
CA LEU A 205 8.28 2.52 -3.41
C LEU A 205 7.98 3.39 -4.65
N SER A 206 6.71 3.72 -4.94
CA SER A 206 6.36 4.58 -6.07
C SER A 206 6.81 6.04 -5.91
N GLU A 207 7.11 6.47 -4.69
CA GLU A 207 7.64 7.82 -4.42
C GLU A 207 9.17 7.89 -4.62
N CYS A 208 9.86 6.75 -4.68
CA CYS A 208 11.30 6.70 -4.87
C CYS A 208 11.68 7.05 -6.31
N ALA A 209 12.94 7.45 -6.55
CA ALA A 209 13.41 7.55 -7.92
C ALA A 209 13.49 6.15 -8.54
N HIS A 210 13.01 5.98 -9.78
CA HIS A 210 13.08 4.72 -10.53
C HIS A 210 13.03 4.97 -12.05
N ALA A 211 13.36 3.96 -12.86
CA ALA A 211 13.43 4.05 -14.32
C ALA A 211 12.07 4.21 -15.05
N GLY A 212 10.98 4.27 -14.29
CA GLY A 212 9.59 4.23 -14.76
C GLY A 212 9.01 2.81 -14.86
N PHE A 213 7.68 2.69 -14.73
CA PHE A 213 7.04 1.38 -14.65
C PHE A 213 7.18 0.55 -15.93
N GLY A 214 7.70 -0.68 -15.80
CA GLY A 214 7.90 -1.61 -16.92
C GLY A 214 9.06 -1.24 -17.85
N ASN A 215 9.86 -0.24 -17.47
CA ASN A 215 11.08 0.14 -18.19
C ASN A 215 12.29 -0.42 -17.45
N HIS A 216 12.83 -1.53 -17.94
CA HIS A 216 13.94 -2.25 -17.34
C HIS A 216 14.70 -3.03 -18.43
N ASP A 217 15.95 -3.39 -18.17
CA ASP A 217 16.70 -4.37 -18.98
C ASP A 217 16.97 -5.69 -18.22
N CYS A 218 16.40 -5.81 -17.02
CA CYS A 218 16.49 -6.99 -16.17
C CYS A 218 15.69 -8.21 -16.67
N SER A 219 16.06 -9.36 -16.12
CA SER A 219 15.38 -10.64 -16.20
C SER A 219 14.98 -11.13 -14.79
N HIS A 220 14.14 -12.16 -14.68
CA HIS A 220 13.70 -12.65 -13.36
C HIS A 220 14.81 -13.28 -12.49
N SER A 221 16.01 -13.50 -13.01
CA SER A 221 17.16 -13.84 -12.14
C SER A 221 17.65 -12.66 -11.30
N GLU A 222 17.21 -11.46 -11.64
CA GLU A 222 17.53 -10.18 -10.99
C GLU A 222 16.33 -9.67 -10.18
N ASP A 223 15.30 -10.50 -9.94
CA ASP A 223 14.23 -10.11 -9.02
C ASP A 223 14.79 -9.96 -7.60
N VAL A 224 14.42 -8.87 -6.93
CA VAL A 224 14.88 -8.58 -5.58
C VAL A 224 13.93 -9.14 -4.51
N GLY A 225 14.51 -9.57 -3.39
CA GLY A 225 13.77 -9.81 -2.16
C GLY A 225 14.24 -8.95 -1.01
N ILE A 226 13.45 -8.91 0.05
CA ILE A 226 13.77 -8.21 1.29
C ILE A 226 13.55 -9.10 2.50
N ALA A 227 14.16 -8.69 3.61
CA ALA A 227 13.90 -9.22 4.94
C ALA A 227 13.60 -8.05 5.87
N CYS A 228 12.37 -7.98 6.38
CA CYS A 228 11.96 -7.00 7.37
C CYS A 228 12.35 -7.46 8.78
N GLU A 229 12.56 -6.52 9.70
CA GLU A 229 12.70 -6.89 11.12
C GLU A 229 11.35 -7.31 11.69
N GLY A 230 11.41 -8.30 12.57
CA GLY A 230 10.28 -8.88 13.28
C GLY A 230 10.73 -10.17 13.95
N VAL A 231 9.87 -10.74 14.79
CA VAL A 231 10.11 -12.06 15.39
C VAL A 231 9.45 -13.19 14.61
N ASP A 232 10.06 -14.37 14.61
CA ASP A 232 9.42 -15.55 14.06
C ASP A 232 8.46 -16.15 15.10
N VAL A 233 7.29 -16.58 14.63
CA VAL A 233 6.26 -17.21 15.46
C VAL A 233 5.97 -18.61 14.94
N ARG A 234 5.68 -19.55 15.85
CA ARG A 234 5.15 -20.88 15.51
C ARG A 234 4.07 -21.31 16.49
N LEU A 235 3.22 -22.22 16.02
CA LEU A 235 2.18 -22.86 16.83
C LEU A 235 2.56 -24.30 17.17
N VAL A 236 2.49 -24.66 18.46
CA VAL A 236 2.88 -25.99 18.96
C VAL A 236 1.77 -26.62 19.79
N GLY A 237 1.60 -27.94 19.69
CA GLY A 237 0.65 -28.69 20.55
C GLY A 237 -0.81 -28.65 20.09
N GLY A 238 -1.12 -27.94 19.00
CA GLY A 238 -2.41 -27.99 18.34
C GLY A 238 -2.67 -29.31 17.61
N SER A 239 -3.95 -29.60 17.33
CA SER A 239 -4.32 -30.76 16.50
C SER A 239 -4.09 -30.52 15.01
N THR A 240 -3.91 -29.26 14.63
CA THR A 240 -3.70 -28.80 13.25
C THR A 240 -2.67 -27.67 13.22
N GLN A 241 -2.25 -27.26 12.02
CA GLN A 241 -1.25 -26.19 11.85
C GLN A 241 -1.77 -24.77 12.19
N TYR A 242 -3.09 -24.58 12.26
CA TYR A 242 -3.73 -23.28 12.48
C TYR A 242 -4.16 -23.07 13.94
N GLU A 243 -3.72 -23.92 14.86
CA GLU A 243 -3.94 -23.75 16.29
C GLU A 243 -2.73 -24.24 17.09
N GLY A 244 -2.56 -23.72 18.30
CA GLY A 244 -1.52 -24.18 19.20
C GLY A 244 -1.09 -23.12 20.21
N ARG A 245 -0.19 -23.52 21.10
CA ARG A 245 0.58 -22.62 21.97
C ARG A 245 1.46 -21.72 21.10
N VAL A 246 1.48 -20.43 21.40
CA VAL A 246 2.31 -19.45 20.72
C VAL A 246 3.74 -19.55 21.24
N GLU A 247 4.69 -19.76 20.33
CA GLU A 247 6.11 -19.67 20.63
C GLU A 247 6.79 -18.67 19.70
N VAL A 248 7.68 -17.86 20.26
CA VAL A 248 8.41 -16.79 19.58
C VAL A 248 9.90 -17.14 19.54
N LEU A 249 10.57 -16.87 18.42
CA LEU A 249 12.02 -17.00 18.30
C LEU A 249 12.68 -15.67 18.67
N TYR A 250 13.41 -15.67 19.78
CA TYR A 250 14.19 -14.52 20.23
C TYR A 250 15.55 -15.00 20.74
N ASP A 251 16.61 -14.24 20.47
CA ASP A 251 18.01 -14.61 20.79
C ASP A 251 18.39 -16.05 20.37
N ASN A 252 17.97 -16.44 19.16
CA ASN A 252 18.16 -17.78 18.58
C ASN A 252 17.56 -18.94 19.40
N GLN A 253 16.60 -18.67 20.28
CA GLN A 253 15.93 -19.67 21.09
C GLN A 253 14.41 -19.49 21.07
N TRP A 254 13.68 -20.60 20.92
CA TRP A 254 12.23 -20.60 21.04
C TRP A 254 11.81 -20.50 22.50
N GLY A 255 10.84 -19.62 22.78
CA GLY A 255 10.21 -19.46 24.10
C GLY A 255 8.72 -19.17 23.97
N THR A 256 7.99 -19.28 25.07
CA THR A 256 6.52 -19.13 25.10
C THR A 256 6.09 -17.69 25.38
N VAL A 257 4.79 -17.43 25.25
CA VAL A 257 4.14 -16.15 25.58
C VAL A 257 3.21 -16.37 26.77
N CYS A 258 3.21 -15.48 27.77
CA CYS A 258 2.30 -15.55 28.90
C CYS A 258 0.86 -15.13 28.52
N ASP A 259 -0.12 -15.66 29.25
CA ASP A 259 -1.55 -15.42 29.07
C ASP A 259 -2.12 -14.25 29.89
N ASP A 260 -1.27 -13.56 30.66
CA ASP A 260 -1.61 -12.31 31.32
C ASP A 260 -1.90 -11.24 30.26
N TYR A 261 -3.07 -10.60 30.42
CA TYR A 261 -3.73 -9.72 29.43
C TYR A 261 -4.06 -10.33 28.05
N TRP A 262 -3.62 -11.56 27.75
CA TRP A 262 -3.84 -12.21 26.45
C TRP A 262 -5.30 -12.25 26.00
N ASP A 263 -5.59 -11.56 24.91
CA ASP A 263 -6.93 -11.39 24.38
C ASP A 263 -7.04 -11.62 22.85
N MET A 264 -8.21 -11.28 22.29
CA MET A 264 -8.50 -11.51 20.88
C MET A 264 -7.70 -10.62 19.94
N SER A 265 -7.27 -9.43 20.36
CA SER A 265 -6.42 -8.53 19.59
C SER A 265 -5.05 -9.16 19.40
N ASP A 266 -4.46 -9.71 20.49
CA ASP A 266 -3.16 -10.38 20.45
C ASP A 266 -3.19 -11.62 19.56
N ALA A 267 -4.21 -12.47 19.76
CA ALA A 267 -4.41 -13.64 18.95
C ALA A 267 -4.61 -13.30 17.46
N THR A 268 -5.29 -12.19 17.17
CA THR A 268 -5.51 -11.72 15.79
C THR A 268 -4.20 -11.30 15.14
N VAL A 269 -3.33 -10.57 15.86
CA VAL A 269 -2.00 -10.19 15.38
C VAL A 269 -1.17 -11.43 15.09
N VAL A 270 -1.10 -12.41 16.00
CA VAL A 270 -0.36 -13.66 15.78
C VAL A 270 -0.89 -14.43 14.57
N CYS A 271 -2.20 -14.59 14.46
CA CYS A 271 -2.78 -15.32 13.34
C CYS A 271 -2.53 -14.62 12.01
N ARG A 272 -2.63 -13.28 11.95
CA ARG A 272 -2.30 -12.51 10.74
C ARG A 272 -0.81 -12.58 10.41
N GLN A 273 0.05 -12.48 11.42
CA GLN A 273 1.50 -12.62 11.29
C GLN A 273 1.89 -14.00 10.75
N LEU A 274 1.10 -15.05 11.00
CA LEU A 274 1.29 -16.39 10.45
C LEU A 274 0.64 -16.58 9.05
N GLY A 275 0.04 -15.53 8.48
CA GLY A 275 -0.60 -15.55 7.17
C GLY A 275 -2.06 -16.03 7.17
N TYR A 276 -2.71 -16.11 8.34
CA TYR A 276 -4.14 -16.42 8.45
C TYR A 276 -5.00 -15.15 8.47
N GLN A 277 -6.31 -15.29 8.25
CA GLN A 277 -7.22 -14.14 8.16
C GLN A 277 -7.40 -13.40 9.51
N GLY A 278 -7.22 -14.10 10.62
CA GLY A 278 -7.39 -13.59 11.98
C GLY A 278 -7.58 -14.74 12.98
N ALA A 279 -8.02 -14.43 14.20
CA ALA A 279 -8.24 -15.42 15.25
C ALA A 279 -9.72 -15.77 15.47
N ILE A 280 -9.99 -17.04 15.78
CA ILE A 280 -11.26 -17.55 16.30
C ILE A 280 -11.29 -17.44 17.82
N SER A 281 -10.15 -17.68 18.48
CA SER A 281 -10.04 -17.65 19.93
C SER A 281 -8.60 -17.34 20.38
N ALA A 282 -8.49 -16.86 21.62
CA ALA A 282 -7.25 -16.64 22.35
C ALA A 282 -7.19 -17.54 23.60
N PRO A 283 -6.88 -18.85 23.46
CA PRO A 283 -6.80 -19.75 24.60
C PRO A 283 -5.69 -19.36 25.58
N ARG A 284 -6.00 -19.57 26.85
CA ARG A 284 -5.14 -19.26 28.00
C ARG A 284 -4.87 -20.52 28.81
N SER A 285 -4.01 -20.40 29.81
CA SER A 285 -3.72 -21.39 30.84
C SER A 285 -3.19 -22.70 30.28
N ALA A 286 -2.23 -22.60 29.35
CA ALA A 286 -1.57 -23.72 28.70
C ALA A 286 -2.57 -24.71 28.06
N TYR A 287 -3.62 -24.20 27.41
CA TYR A 287 -4.68 -25.00 26.78
C TYR A 287 -4.13 -26.09 25.82
N PHE A 288 -3.09 -25.76 25.06
CA PHE A 288 -2.40 -26.68 24.14
C PHE A 288 -1.23 -27.44 24.79
N GLY A 289 -1.20 -27.46 26.12
CA GLY A 289 -0.11 -27.99 26.92
C GLY A 289 0.95 -26.93 27.22
N GLN A 290 1.69 -27.17 28.30
CA GLN A 290 2.81 -26.35 28.73
C GLN A 290 3.99 -26.47 27.75
N GLY A 291 4.66 -25.36 27.49
CA GLY A 291 5.92 -25.30 26.81
C GLY A 291 7.11 -25.60 27.73
N PHE A 292 8.29 -25.29 27.22
CA PHE A 292 9.56 -25.48 27.90
C PHE A 292 10.52 -24.35 27.53
N GLY A 293 11.44 -24.02 28.43
CA GLY A 293 12.48 -23.04 28.18
C GLY A 293 12.08 -21.65 28.69
N PRO A 294 12.50 -20.56 28.02
CA PRO A 294 12.17 -19.21 28.42
C PRO A 294 10.70 -18.88 28.11
N ILE A 295 10.12 -17.97 28.89
CA ILE A 295 8.90 -17.24 28.53
C ILE A 295 9.40 -15.88 28.03
N TRP A 296 9.18 -15.59 26.75
CA TRP A 296 9.77 -14.43 26.09
C TRP A 296 8.93 -13.17 26.22
N MET A 297 7.61 -13.30 26.28
CA MET A 297 6.71 -12.15 26.29
C MET A 297 5.68 -12.33 27.40
N ASP A 298 5.37 -11.23 28.07
CA ASP A 298 4.41 -11.12 29.17
C ASP A 298 3.68 -9.79 29.05
N ASP A 299 2.45 -9.71 29.57
CA ASP A 299 1.56 -8.55 29.46
C ASP A 299 1.47 -7.99 28.02
N VAL A 300 1.32 -8.89 27.03
CA VAL A 300 1.16 -8.49 25.62
C VAL A 300 -0.18 -7.77 25.47
N ASP A 301 -0.15 -6.54 24.97
CA ASP A 301 -1.32 -5.68 24.79
C ASP A 301 -1.28 -5.07 23.37
N CYS A 302 -1.83 -5.81 22.41
CA CYS A 302 -1.97 -5.38 21.04
C CYS A 302 -3.22 -4.52 20.83
N VAL A 303 -3.12 -3.52 19.97
CA VAL A 303 -4.27 -2.76 19.44
C VAL A 303 -5.09 -3.62 18.45
N GLY A 304 -4.42 -4.56 17.77
CA GLY A 304 -5.01 -5.52 16.82
C GLY A 304 -4.69 -5.23 15.35
N ASN A 305 -4.02 -4.12 15.03
CA ASN A 305 -3.63 -3.73 13.67
C ASN A 305 -2.12 -3.89 13.39
N GLU A 306 -1.35 -4.36 14.36
CA GLU A 306 0.08 -4.63 14.25
C GLU A 306 0.35 -5.75 13.23
N THR A 307 1.47 -5.64 12.52
CA THR A 307 1.89 -6.64 11.53
C THR A 307 2.59 -7.82 12.21
N SER A 308 3.21 -7.58 13.37
CA SER A 308 3.98 -8.56 14.12
C SER A 308 3.78 -8.38 15.64
N ILE A 309 3.77 -9.46 16.41
CA ILE A 309 3.49 -9.44 17.87
C ILE A 309 4.51 -8.61 18.67
N ASP A 310 5.74 -8.48 18.20
CA ASP A 310 6.79 -7.65 18.81
C ASP A 310 6.59 -6.14 18.61
N GLN A 311 5.59 -5.72 17.83
CA GLN A 311 5.14 -4.33 17.73
C GLN A 311 4.07 -3.96 18.76
N CYS A 312 3.45 -4.96 19.40
CA CYS A 312 2.50 -4.72 20.48
C CYS A 312 3.21 -4.20 21.73
N TYR A 313 2.46 -3.60 22.65
CA TYR A 313 3.05 -3.24 23.93
C TYR A 313 3.35 -4.51 24.74
N PHE A 314 4.55 -4.58 25.33
CA PHE A 314 4.95 -5.55 26.35
C PHE A 314 6.18 -5.02 27.11
N ASP A 315 6.46 -5.54 28.29
CA ASP A 315 7.54 -5.04 29.18
C ASP A 315 8.97 -5.47 28.76
N GLY A 316 9.12 -5.98 27.54
CA GLY A 316 10.39 -6.40 26.94
C GLY A 316 10.69 -7.89 27.10
N PHE A 317 11.57 -8.40 26.22
CA PHE A 317 11.81 -9.84 26.11
C PHE A 317 12.41 -10.45 27.39
N GLY A 318 11.81 -11.54 27.87
CA GLY A 318 12.25 -12.27 29.06
C GLY A 318 11.93 -11.59 30.40
N SER A 319 11.25 -10.44 30.38
CA SER A 319 10.71 -9.80 31.57
C SER A 319 9.30 -10.32 31.82
N HIS A 320 9.16 -11.28 32.74
CA HIS A 320 7.87 -11.89 33.04
C HIS A 320 7.78 -12.34 34.51
N ASN A 321 6.54 -12.55 34.99
CA ASN A 321 6.30 -13.16 36.30
C ASN A 321 5.61 -14.54 36.23
N CYS A 322 5.26 -14.99 35.03
CA CYS A 322 4.49 -16.20 34.77
C CYS A 322 5.27 -17.52 34.88
N GLY A 323 4.52 -18.62 35.02
CA GLY A 323 4.99 -19.99 34.80
C GLY A 323 4.38 -20.62 33.54
N HIS A 324 4.90 -21.75 33.06
CA HIS A 324 4.38 -22.39 31.83
C HIS A 324 2.93 -22.87 31.91
N ASN A 325 2.31 -22.91 33.09
CA ASN A 325 0.86 -23.12 33.23
C ASN A 325 0.03 -21.93 32.70
N GLU A 326 0.67 -20.81 32.39
CA GLU A 326 0.12 -19.57 31.83
C GLU A 326 0.51 -19.38 30.37
N ASP A 327 1.00 -20.42 29.68
CA ASP A 327 1.36 -20.25 28.26
C ASP A 327 0.11 -20.00 27.39
N ALA A 328 0.15 -18.91 26.63
CA ALA A 328 -0.89 -18.48 25.71
C ALA A 328 -0.94 -19.31 24.42
N GLY A 329 -2.13 -19.37 23.82
CA GLY A 329 -2.37 -20.04 22.54
C GLY A 329 -3.28 -19.24 21.63
N VAL A 330 -3.41 -19.72 20.40
CA VAL A 330 -4.36 -19.20 19.40
C VAL A 330 -5.07 -20.32 18.66
N GLN A 331 -6.25 -20.01 18.14
CA GLN A 331 -6.88 -20.75 17.05
C GLN A 331 -7.19 -19.77 15.92
N CYS A 332 -6.65 -20.01 14.74
CA CYS A 332 -6.74 -19.10 13.61
C CYS A 332 -7.90 -19.44 12.67
N ILE A 333 -8.42 -18.41 12.01
CA ILE A 333 -9.41 -18.53 10.95
C ILE A 333 -8.69 -19.05 9.71
N VAL A 334 -9.03 -20.28 9.32
CA VAL A 334 -8.74 -20.78 7.98
C VAL A 334 -9.90 -20.42 7.07
N ASP A 335 -9.62 -19.85 5.90
CA ASP A 335 -10.65 -19.66 4.90
C ASP A 335 -11.30 -21.02 4.57
N SER A 336 -12.58 -21.16 4.88
CA SER A 336 -13.37 -22.31 4.45
C SER A 336 -13.69 -22.29 2.95
N ASN A 337 -13.11 -21.36 2.19
CA ASN A 337 -12.94 -21.49 0.75
C ASN A 337 -11.55 -22.05 0.48
N PRO A 338 -11.38 -23.38 0.40
CA PRO A 338 -10.36 -23.85 -0.50
C PRO A 338 -10.71 -23.21 -1.85
N VAL A 339 -9.73 -22.55 -2.49
CA VAL A 339 -9.68 -22.64 -3.94
C VAL A 339 -9.92 -24.12 -4.18
N GLN A 340 -11.08 -24.47 -4.74
CA GLN A 340 -11.24 -25.80 -5.29
C GLN A 340 -10.17 -25.88 -6.36
N THR A 341 -8.99 -26.36 -5.96
CA THR A 341 -8.18 -27.18 -6.84
C THR A 341 -9.18 -28.18 -7.35
N THR A 342 -9.66 -27.95 -8.56
CA THR A 342 -10.38 -28.91 -9.34
C THR A 342 -9.44 -30.09 -9.40
N THR A 343 -9.55 -31.00 -8.43
CA THR A 343 -9.19 -32.37 -8.65
C THR A 343 -10.09 -32.76 -9.80
N ASP A 344 -9.53 -32.73 -11.01
CA ASP A 344 -10.09 -33.39 -12.17
C ASP A 344 -10.29 -34.85 -11.74
N SER A 345 -11.48 -35.10 -11.19
CA SER A 345 -12.01 -36.44 -11.06
C SER A 345 -12.20 -36.89 -12.49
N TYR A 346 -11.20 -37.59 -13.01
CA TYR A 346 -11.26 -38.34 -14.25
C TYR A 346 -12.40 -39.34 -14.13
N HIS A 347 -13.60 -38.89 -14.49
CA HIS A 347 -14.76 -39.73 -14.61
C HIS A 347 -14.53 -40.58 -15.86
N ILE A 348 -14.07 -41.82 -15.68
CA ILE A 348 -14.14 -42.83 -16.72
C ILE A 348 -15.64 -43.05 -17.00
N GLN A 349 -16.16 -42.37 -18.01
CA GLN A 349 -17.44 -42.73 -18.60
C GLN A 349 -17.23 -44.01 -19.42
N THR A 350 -17.56 -45.13 -18.79
CA THR A 350 -17.88 -46.37 -19.50
C THR A 350 -19.14 -46.14 -20.33
N THR A 351 -18.99 -46.17 -21.66
CA THR A 351 -20.12 -46.12 -22.59
C THR A 351 -20.93 -47.41 -22.49
N ALA A 352 -22.06 -47.36 -21.79
CA ALA A 352 -23.11 -48.36 -21.89
C ALA A 352 -24.17 -47.86 -22.89
N SER A 353 -24.09 -48.36 -24.12
CA SER A 353 -25.08 -48.13 -25.17
C SER A 353 -26.43 -48.75 -24.80
N THR A 354 -27.43 -47.92 -24.50
CA THR A 354 -28.83 -48.34 -24.37
C THR A 354 -29.44 -48.64 -25.74
N LEU A 355 -29.86 -49.89 -25.94
CA LEU A 355 -30.75 -50.32 -27.03
C LEU A 355 -32.13 -49.65 -26.86
N LYS A 356 -32.61 -48.97 -27.92
CA LYS A 356 -34.05 -48.77 -28.14
C LYS A 356 -34.55 -49.85 -29.09
N CYS A 357 -35.50 -50.63 -28.60
CA CYS A 357 -36.17 -51.70 -29.32
C CYS A 357 -37.34 -51.12 -30.14
N THR A 358 -37.34 -51.35 -31.46
CA THR A 358 -38.47 -51.06 -32.35
C THR A 358 -39.22 -52.36 -32.64
N LEU A 359 -40.52 -52.33 -32.37
CA LEU A 359 -41.47 -53.44 -32.51
C LEU A 359 -41.55 -53.93 -33.97
N VAL A 360 -41.30 -55.22 -34.20
CA VAL A 360 -41.67 -55.92 -35.45
C VAL A 360 -42.51 -57.14 -35.08
N LEU A 361 -43.79 -57.08 -35.43
CA LEU A 361 -44.75 -58.17 -35.30
C LEU A 361 -44.53 -59.20 -36.42
N PHE A 362 -44.33 -60.46 -36.04
CA PHE A 362 -44.66 -61.60 -36.90
C PHE A 362 -45.49 -62.62 -36.10
N VAL A 363 -46.73 -62.75 -36.56
CA VAL A 363 -47.70 -63.82 -36.24
C VAL A 363 -47.12 -65.15 -36.73
N HIS A 364 -47.36 -66.27 -36.04
CA HIS A 364 -47.60 -67.63 -36.58
C HIS A 364 -48.09 -68.58 -35.43
N PRO A 365 -48.71 -69.74 -35.73
CA PRO A 365 -50.05 -70.02 -35.22
C PRO A 365 -50.17 -71.22 -34.26
N ASN A 366 -51.26 -71.18 -33.49
CA ASN A 366 -52.16 -72.28 -33.15
C ASN A 366 -51.75 -73.39 -32.15
N ARG A 367 -52.66 -73.53 -31.17
CA ARG A 367 -53.13 -74.72 -30.40
C ARG A 367 -52.41 -75.01 -29.07
N ILE A 368 -53.05 -75.40 -27.96
CA ILE A 368 -54.44 -75.69 -27.56
C ILE A 368 -54.42 -75.86 -26.01
N ASN A 369 -55.49 -75.44 -25.31
CA ASN A 369 -56.00 -75.85 -23.96
C ASN A 369 -55.03 -75.83 -22.75
N VAL A 370 -55.45 -75.50 -21.52
CA VAL A 370 -56.45 -76.22 -20.70
C VAL A 370 -57.06 -75.30 -19.63
N ARG A 371 -58.40 -75.34 -19.55
CA ARG A 371 -59.35 -75.18 -18.42
C ARG A 371 -58.98 -74.26 -17.23
N GLY A 372 -59.84 -73.25 -17.02
CA GLY A 372 -61.04 -73.39 -16.17
C GLY A 372 -60.86 -72.99 -14.71
#